data_AF-A0AAD7J1F7-F1
#
_entry.id   AF-A0AAD7J1F7-F1
#
_cell.length_a   1.000
_cell.length_b   1.000
_cell.length_c   1.000
_cell.angle_alpha   90.00
_cell.angle_beta   90.00
_cell.angle_gamma   90.00
#
_symmetry.space_group_name_H-M   'P 1'
#
loop_
_entity.id
_entity.type
_entity.pdbx_description
1 polymer ?
#
loop_
_entity_poly.entity_id
_entity_poly.type
_entity_poly.pdbx_seq_one_letter_code
_entity_poly.pdbx_strand_id
1 'polypeptide(L)'
;MRTAHPLFPTTMGTDPKVDIWWSNAIFFTSTHLLAVWGALCWRPINAVPTATLVLAFLVWQLADFGITIGYHRLYSHRAFRAKFPVRVVLAALGSAGFQGSIKWWCLRHRLHHRFTDDPVHDPYAATNGLFYSHMGWIFFKPKYERMELVDREDLDSDPVVRFQHKHYVPLALFFGFVLPTLLGTLWNDPSGAFVWGGLVSRLAIWHCTFLVNSLAHWDGLQPYSDEDTSRGNLLLALLTGGEGSHNFHSFPHDWRSGPHIWNWDPSKWIISVLNSLGLVTGLRSVREQDLKEAKEYMCFKETHGVPPPVDNAPWAGEVWALPQAYEYIKSKPGSCVVVIEDYFFDLTTYLAEHPGGAALLRKYSVKPQQDLIEASWAFDGGLNNHSRSARRRMVNFRIACFKR
;
A
#
# COMPACT_ATOMS: atom_id res chain seq x y z
N MET A 1 7.44 -8.67 -26.04
CA MET A 1 8.90 -8.82 -25.79
C MET A 1 9.12 -8.78 -24.30
N ARG A 2 9.66 -9.85 -23.68
CA ARG A 2 10.00 -9.86 -22.26
C ARG A 2 11.21 -8.95 -22.08
N THR A 3 11.02 -7.74 -21.56
CA THR A 3 12.12 -6.89 -21.10
C THR A 3 12.86 -7.65 -20.00
N ALA A 4 14.11 -8.02 -20.25
CA ALA A 4 14.97 -8.60 -19.22
C ALA A 4 15.16 -7.52 -18.15
N HIS A 5 14.40 -7.62 -17.05
CA HIS A 5 14.59 -6.74 -15.92
C HIS A 5 15.95 -7.10 -15.28
N PRO A 6 16.78 -6.11 -14.95
CA PRO A 6 18.11 -6.38 -14.43
C PRO A 6 18.04 -6.87 -12.97
N LEU A 7 18.83 -7.89 -12.63
CA LEU A 7 18.90 -8.44 -11.26
C LEU A 7 19.47 -7.43 -10.25
N PHE A 8 20.24 -6.47 -10.74
CA PHE A 8 20.92 -5.42 -9.98
C PHE A 8 20.65 -4.05 -10.62
N PRO A 9 20.78 -2.93 -9.89
CA PRO A 9 20.51 -1.60 -10.42
C PRO A 9 21.37 -1.32 -11.67
N THR A 10 20.75 -1.00 -12.80
CA THR A 10 21.45 -0.68 -14.07
C THR A 10 22.06 0.71 -14.09
N THR A 11 21.62 1.61 -13.20
CA THR A 11 22.20 2.94 -13.01
C THR A 11 22.04 3.33 -11.55
N MET A 12 23.03 3.04 -10.70
CA MET A 12 23.21 3.92 -9.54
C MET A 12 23.72 5.24 -10.12
N GLY A 13 22.83 6.22 -10.20
CA GLY A 13 23.13 7.55 -10.70
C GLY A 13 24.43 8.06 -10.08
N THR A 14 25.24 8.71 -10.90
CA THR A 14 26.45 9.37 -10.45
C THR A 14 26.08 10.46 -9.43
N ASP A 15 26.43 10.23 -8.15
CA ASP A 15 26.43 11.15 -6.98
C ASP A 15 25.15 11.15 -6.08
N PRO A 16 25.20 11.32 -4.73
CA PRO A 16 26.30 11.35 -3.75
C PRO A 16 26.26 10.17 -2.74
N LYS A 17 27.36 9.99 -1.99
CA LYS A 17 27.59 8.99 -0.92
C LYS A 17 26.33 8.23 -0.46
N VAL A 18 26.23 6.96 -0.89
CA VAL A 18 25.23 6.02 -0.41
C VAL A 18 25.49 5.75 1.07
N ASP A 19 24.63 6.31 1.94
CA ASP A 19 24.76 6.14 3.39
C ASP A 19 24.19 4.80 3.84
N ILE A 20 25.06 3.90 4.30
CA ILE A 20 24.65 2.61 4.86
C ILE A 20 23.90 2.81 6.18
N TRP A 21 22.78 2.14 6.33
CA TRP A 21 22.02 2.07 7.57
C TRP A 21 22.52 0.92 8.45
N TRP A 22 23.69 1.12 9.07
CA TRP A 22 24.38 0.07 9.82
C TRP A 22 23.54 -0.64 10.89
N SER A 23 22.68 0.07 11.63
CA SER A 23 21.81 -0.56 12.62
C SER A 23 20.84 -1.56 11.99
N ASN A 24 20.24 -1.21 10.85
CA ASN A 24 19.34 -2.11 10.12
C ASN A 24 20.14 -3.26 9.51
N ALA A 25 21.30 -2.96 8.90
CA ALA A 25 22.17 -3.97 8.31
C ALA A 25 22.60 -5.02 9.34
N ILE A 26 23.08 -4.58 10.51
CA ILE A 26 23.51 -5.47 11.59
C ILE A 26 22.31 -6.27 12.12
N PHE A 27 21.18 -5.62 12.43
CA PHE A 27 20.01 -6.31 12.97
C PHE A 27 19.43 -7.34 11.99
N PHE A 28 19.27 -6.95 10.72
CA PHE A 28 18.77 -7.82 9.67
C PHE A 28 19.71 -9.02 9.48
N THR A 29 20.99 -8.78 9.20
CA THR A 29 21.97 -9.85 8.94
C THR A 29 22.16 -10.77 10.15
N SER A 30 22.30 -10.21 11.36
CA SER A 30 22.44 -11.04 12.57
C SER A 30 21.21 -11.89 12.85
N THR A 31 19.99 -11.37 12.64
CA THR A 31 18.75 -12.15 12.78
C THR A 31 18.72 -13.33 11.81
N HIS A 32 19.16 -13.14 10.56
CA HIS A 32 19.24 -14.23 9.58
C HIS A 32 20.25 -15.29 10.00
N LEU A 33 21.47 -14.87 10.36
CA LEU A 33 22.52 -15.79 10.78
C LEU A 33 22.12 -16.59 12.02
N LEU A 34 21.52 -15.93 13.02
CA LEU A 34 21.04 -16.58 14.24
C LEU A 34 19.85 -17.50 13.98
N ALA A 35 18.93 -17.13 13.09
CA ALA A 35 17.81 -17.99 12.71
C ALA A 35 18.30 -19.27 12.02
N VAL A 36 19.21 -19.13 11.04
CA VAL A 36 19.78 -20.26 10.29
C VAL A 36 20.60 -21.15 11.21
N TRP A 37 21.53 -20.57 11.97
CA TRP A 37 22.33 -21.33 12.93
C TRP A 37 21.46 -21.99 14.00
N GLY A 38 20.48 -21.26 14.55
CA GLY A 38 19.54 -21.80 15.54
C GLY A 38 18.73 -22.96 14.99
N ALA A 39 18.18 -22.84 13.78
CA ALA A 39 17.33 -23.85 13.15
C ALA A 39 18.10 -25.04 12.56
N LEU A 40 19.42 -24.93 12.32
CA LEU A 40 20.22 -26.02 11.76
C LEU A 40 21.14 -26.69 12.78
N CYS A 41 21.74 -25.91 13.69
CA CYS A 41 22.80 -26.38 14.57
C CYS A 41 22.36 -26.56 16.03
N TRP A 42 21.37 -25.80 16.52
CA TRP A 42 21.01 -25.80 17.94
C TRP A 42 19.66 -26.46 18.23
N ARG A 43 18.60 -26.03 17.52
CA ARG A 43 17.22 -26.47 17.66
C ARG A 43 16.66 -26.89 16.29
N PRO A 44 17.19 -27.98 15.69
CA PRO A 44 16.74 -28.43 14.39
C PRO A 44 15.28 -28.87 14.42
N ILE A 45 14.62 -28.81 13.26
CA ILE A 45 13.16 -28.99 13.13
C ILE A 45 12.67 -30.34 13.68
N ASN A 46 13.51 -31.38 13.63
CA ASN A 46 13.22 -32.72 14.16
C ASN A 46 13.45 -32.85 15.68
N ALA A 47 14.10 -31.87 16.30
CA ALA A 47 14.42 -31.85 17.73
C ALA A 47 13.54 -30.89 18.55
N VAL A 48 12.59 -30.19 17.91
CA VAL A 48 11.67 -29.27 18.57
C VAL A 48 10.27 -29.87 18.69
N PRO A 49 9.55 -29.63 19.80
CA PRO A 49 8.18 -30.08 19.96
C PRO A 49 7.27 -29.50 18.86
N THR A 50 6.27 -30.28 18.44
CA THR A 50 5.25 -29.82 17.48
C THR A 50 4.56 -28.53 17.94
N ALA A 51 4.34 -28.36 19.26
CA ALA A 51 3.77 -27.14 19.83
C ALA A 51 4.61 -25.88 19.51
N THR A 52 5.95 -25.99 19.55
CA THR A 52 6.87 -24.90 19.18
C THR A 52 6.73 -24.53 17.70
N LEU A 53 6.61 -25.53 16.82
CA LEU A 53 6.44 -25.31 15.39
C LEU A 53 5.07 -24.68 15.07
N VAL A 54 4.01 -25.14 15.73
CA VAL A 54 2.67 -24.54 15.63
C VAL A 54 2.70 -23.10 16.12
N LEU A 55 3.35 -22.82 17.27
CA LEU A 55 3.54 -21.45 17.75
C LEU A 55 4.25 -20.60 16.71
N ALA A 56 5.33 -21.09 16.10
CA ALA A 56 6.07 -20.35 15.09
C ALA A 56 5.22 -20.00 13.87
N PHE A 57 4.43 -20.95 13.39
CA PHE A 57 3.46 -20.71 12.32
C PHE A 57 2.40 -19.67 12.72
N LEU A 58 1.84 -19.78 13.94
CA LEU A 58 0.84 -18.82 14.43
C LEU A 58 1.43 -17.41 14.57
N VAL A 59 2.63 -17.26 15.12
CA VAL A 59 3.30 -15.96 15.23
C VAL A 59 3.52 -15.33 13.85
N TRP A 60 3.95 -16.14 12.87
CA TRP A 60 4.09 -15.68 11.49
C TRP A 60 2.75 -15.20 10.92
N GLN A 61 1.72 -16.05 10.91
CA GLN A 61 0.44 -15.71 10.29
C GLN A 61 -0.27 -14.55 10.99
N LEU A 62 -0.24 -14.49 12.32
CA LEU A 62 -0.87 -13.41 13.07
C LEU A 62 -0.16 -12.08 12.84
N ALA A 63 1.18 -12.07 12.78
CA ALA A 63 1.93 -10.86 12.43
C ALA A 63 1.60 -10.40 11.00
N ASP A 64 1.52 -11.34 10.05
CA ASP A 64 1.13 -11.07 8.66
C ASP A 64 -0.26 -10.42 8.61
N PHE A 65 -1.25 -10.96 9.33
CA PHE A 65 -2.57 -10.32 9.44
C PHE A 65 -2.55 -8.93 10.10
N GLY A 66 -1.64 -8.69 11.05
CA GLY A 66 -1.39 -7.35 11.58
C GLY A 66 -0.94 -6.37 10.50
N ILE A 67 -0.11 -6.82 9.55
CA ILE A 67 0.34 -6.05 8.41
C ILE A 67 -0.76 -5.91 7.35
N THR A 68 -1.31 -7.01 6.85
CA THR A 68 -2.26 -6.99 5.72
C THR A 68 -3.60 -6.32 6.09
N ILE A 69 -4.19 -6.65 7.24
CA ILE A 69 -5.46 -6.09 7.67
C ILE A 69 -5.25 -4.71 8.28
N GLY A 70 -4.25 -4.57 9.16
CA GLY A 70 -3.98 -3.35 9.91
C GLY A 70 -3.21 -2.32 9.10
N TYR A 71 -1.92 -2.57 8.89
CA TYR A 71 -1.04 -1.55 8.31
C TYR A 71 -1.44 -1.22 6.88
N HIS A 72 -1.74 -2.23 6.07
CA HIS A 72 -2.03 -2.11 4.65
C HIS A 72 -3.47 -1.62 4.40
N ARG A 73 -4.47 -2.45 4.64
CA ARG A 73 -5.86 -2.15 4.22
C ARG A 73 -6.54 -1.09 5.10
N LEU A 74 -6.41 -1.20 6.42
CA LEU A 74 -7.04 -0.26 7.36
C LEU A 74 -6.34 1.11 7.34
N TYR A 75 -5.03 1.14 7.61
CA TYR A 75 -4.33 2.42 7.78
C TYR A 75 -3.79 3.00 6.48
N SER A 76 -3.07 2.26 5.63
CA SER A 76 -2.54 2.84 4.39
C SER A 76 -3.64 3.20 3.40
N HIS A 77 -4.60 2.30 3.19
CA HIS A 77 -5.63 2.44 2.16
C HIS A 77 -6.99 2.95 2.63
N ARG A 78 -7.22 3.02 3.94
CA ARG A 78 -8.51 3.48 4.50
C ARG A 78 -9.69 2.70 3.90
N ALA A 79 -9.49 1.42 3.63
CA ALA A 79 -10.45 0.59 2.91
C ALA A 79 -11.68 0.24 3.78
N PHE A 80 -11.56 0.40 5.10
CA PHE A 80 -12.64 0.24 6.06
C PHE A 80 -12.34 1.00 7.36
N ARG A 81 -13.29 1.01 8.30
CA ARG A 81 -13.12 1.54 9.66
C ARG A 81 -13.19 0.41 10.67
N ALA A 82 -12.38 0.48 11.72
CA ALA A 82 -12.32 -0.55 12.77
C ALA A 82 -12.60 0.06 14.15
N LYS A 83 -13.34 -0.68 14.99
CA LYS A 83 -13.52 -0.33 16.40
C LYS A 83 -12.19 -0.36 17.15
N PHE A 84 -12.13 0.37 18.27
CA PHE A 84 -10.92 0.51 19.09
C PHE A 84 -10.25 -0.84 19.45
N PRO A 85 -10.96 -1.90 19.90
CA PRO A 85 -10.32 -3.16 20.25
C PRO A 85 -9.61 -3.82 19.06
N VAL A 86 -10.23 -3.79 17.87
CA VAL A 86 -9.62 -4.35 16.65
C VAL A 86 -8.34 -3.59 16.30
N ARG A 87 -8.36 -2.25 16.38
CA ARG A 87 -7.16 -1.42 16.15
C ARG A 87 -6.02 -1.78 17.09
N VAL A 88 -6.30 -1.98 18.39
CA VAL A 88 -5.29 -2.36 19.38
C VAL A 88 -4.70 -3.73 19.07
N VAL A 89 -5.53 -4.72 18.76
CA VAL A 89 -5.07 -6.08 18.41
C VAL A 89 -4.20 -6.03 17.16
N LEU A 90 -4.65 -5.39 16.08
CA LEU A 90 -3.86 -5.28 14.85
C LEU A 90 -2.53 -4.54 15.06
N ALA A 91 -2.51 -3.51 15.92
CA ALA A 91 -1.27 -2.80 16.25
C ALA A 91 -0.27 -3.69 17.01
N ALA A 92 -0.74 -4.53 17.93
CA ALA A 92 0.09 -5.49 18.66
C ALA A 92 0.63 -6.60 17.73
N LEU A 93 -0.25 -7.18 16.90
CA LEU A 93 0.13 -8.20 15.93
C LEU A 93 1.15 -7.68 14.91
N GLY A 94 0.90 -6.50 14.33
CA GLY A 94 1.82 -5.88 13.36
C GLY A 94 3.18 -5.53 13.96
N SER A 95 3.25 -5.19 15.26
CA SER A 95 4.52 -4.97 15.96
C SER A 95 5.40 -6.23 16.00
N ALA A 96 4.82 -7.44 16.03
CA ALA A 96 5.59 -8.68 15.97
C ALA A 96 6.33 -8.88 14.63
N GLY A 97 5.93 -8.16 13.58
CA GLY A 97 6.53 -8.25 12.25
C GLY A 97 7.84 -7.47 12.05
N PHE A 98 8.23 -6.59 12.98
CA PHE A 98 9.46 -5.79 12.88
C PHE A 98 9.60 -4.90 11.63
N GLN A 99 8.49 -4.48 11.02
CA GLN A 99 8.49 -3.68 9.78
C GLN A 99 8.38 -2.16 9.99
N GLY A 100 8.62 -1.69 11.21
CA GLY A 100 8.37 -0.32 11.63
C GLY A 100 6.98 -0.14 12.24
N SER A 101 6.77 0.98 12.91
CA SER A 101 5.44 1.35 13.42
C SER A 101 4.44 1.54 12.29
N ILE A 102 3.14 1.45 12.57
CA ILE A 102 2.04 1.75 11.64
C ILE A 102 2.32 3.06 10.89
N LYS A 103 2.59 4.15 11.62
CA LYS A 103 2.87 5.46 11.01
C LYS A 103 4.03 5.40 10.01
N TRP A 104 5.14 4.80 10.41
CA TRP A 104 6.35 4.70 9.59
C TRP A 104 6.12 3.87 8.31
N TRP A 105 5.40 2.75 8.44
CA TRP A 105 5.11 1.83 7.35
C TRP A 105 4.10 2.44 6.38
N CYS A 106 2.99 2.98 6.89
CA CYS A 106 1.93 3.55 6.07
C CYS A 106 2.38 4.76 5.25
N LEU A 107 3.25 5.62 5.81
CA LEU A 107 3.81 6.74 5.07
C LEU A 107 4.64 6.30 3.85
N ARG A 108 5.46 5.25 4.00
CA ARG A 108 6.25 4.69 2.89
C ARG A 108 5.39 3.95 1.89
N HIS A 109 4.42 3.19 2.36
CA HIS A 109 3.48 2.48 1.50
C HIS A 109 2.65 3.45 0.65
N ARG A 110 2.14 4.53 1.26
CA ARG A 110 1.45 5.60 0.53
C ARG A 110 2.37 6.33 -0.45
N LEU A 111 3.65 6.50 -0.12
CA LEU A 111 4.63 7.08 -1.03
C LEU A 111 4.88 6.14 -2.23
N HIS A 112 5.03 4.84 -1.98
CA HIS A 112 5.17 3.81 -3.01
C HIS A 112 3.98 3.81 -3.96
N HIS A 113 2.73 3.77 -3.46
CA HIS A 113 1.55 3.80 -4.34
C HIS A 113 1.46 5.05 -5.22
N ARG A 114 2.09 6.14 -4.80
CA ARG A 114 2.03 7.44 -5.47
C ARG A 114 3.12 7.60 -6.54
N PHE A 115 4.25 6.94 -6.35
CA PHE A 115 5.41 7.00 -7.22
C PHE A 115 5.87 5.60 -7.61
N THR A 116 4.96 4.65 -7.75
CA THR A 116 5.29 3.23 -8.03
C THR A 116 6.23 3.14 -9.21
N ASP A 117 7.30 2.36 -9.06
CA ASP A 117 8.34 2.15 -10.07
C ASP A 117 9.24 3.36 -10.38
N ASP A 118 9.04 4.52 -9.74
CA ASP A 118 9.97 5.65 -9.81
C ASP A 118 11.29 5.28 -9.10
N PRO A 119 12.43 5.25 -9.81
CA PRO A 119 13.69 4.75 -9.26
C PRO A 119 14.26 5.62 -8.12
N VAL A 120 13.76 6.85 -7.96
CA VAL A 120 14.22 7.83 -6.97
C VAL A 120 13.22 7.97 -5.82
N HIS A 121 11.93 8.04 -6.12
CA HIS A 121 10.90 8.38 -5.16
C HIS A 121 10.16 7.18 -4.56
N ASP A 122 10.15 6.03 -5.23
CA ASP A 122 9.60 4.79 -4.68
C ASP A 122 10.57 4.18 -3.65
N PRO A 123 10.17 4.01 -2.38
CA PRO A 123 11.03 3.43 -1.35
C PRO A 123 11.59 2.04 -1.66
N TYR A 124 10.92 1.28 -2.53
CA TYR A 124 11.30 -0.09 -2.88
C TYR A 124 11.12 -0.35 -4.37
N ALA A 125 11.43 0.66 -5.20
CA ALA A 125 11.30 0.64 -6.66
C ALA A 125 11.74 -0.70 -7.28
N ALA A 126 10.80 -1.42 -7.89
CA ALA A 126 11.10 -2.68 -8.58
C ALA A 126 12.01 -2.45 -9.81
N THR A 127 11.97 -1.25 -10.38
CA THR A 127 12.85 -0.78 -11.47
C THR A 127 14.33 -0.73 -11.08
N ASN A 128 14.66 -0.64 -9.79
CA ASN A 128 16.04 -0.74 -9.28
C ASN A 128 16.55 -2.19 -9.18
N GLY A 129 15.73 -3.17 -9.57
CA GLY A 129 16.09 -4.58 -9.68
C GLY A 129 15.53 -5.46 -8.56
N LEU A 130 15.40 -6.76 -8.85
CA LEU A 130 14.71 -7.71 -7.98
C LEU A 130 15.32 -7.80 -6.58
N PHE A 131 16.65 -7.80 -6.48
CA PHE A 131 17.33 -7.85 -5.17
C PHE A 131 17.06 -6.59 -4.36
N TYR A 132 17.09 -5.42 -5.02
CA TYR A 132 16.86 -4.14 -4.36
C TYR A 132 15.46 -4.08 -3.77
N SER A 133 14.42 -4.35 -4.55
CA SER A 133 13.02 -4.30 -4.11
C SER A 133 12.68 -5.40 -3.10
N HIS A 134 13.36 -6.55 -3.16
CA HIS A 134 13.18 -7.60 -2.15
C HIS A 134 13.75 -7.18 -0.80
N MET A 135 15.06 -6.89 -0.72
CA MET A 135 15.68 -6.59 0.58
C MET A 135 16.85 -5.60 0.51
N GLY A 136 17.35 -5.26 -0.67
CA GLY A 136 18.49 -4.34 -0.82
C GLY A 136 18.20 -2.95 -0.26
N TRP A 137 16.96 -2.46 -0.38
CA TRP A 137 16.55 -1.15 0.13
C TRP A 137 16.75 -0.97 1.65
N ILE A 138 16.74 -2.07 2.43
CA ILE A 138 16.85 -2.05 3.90
C ILE A 138 18.23 -1.56 4.38
N PHE A 139 19.26 -1.78 3.57
CA PHE A 139 20.65 -1.51 3.94
C PHE A 139 21.04 -0.03 3.79
N PHE A 140 20.20 0.78 3.17
CA PHE A 140 20.49 2.17 2.86
C PHE A 140 19.61 3.12 3.67
N LYS A 141 20.18 4.23 4.15
CA LYS A 141 19.39 5.27 4.81
C LYS A 141 18.52 5.95 3.77
N PRO A 142 17.20 5.91 3.91
CA PRO A 142 16.35 6.49 2.90
C PRO A 142 16.32 8.01 3.01
N LYS A 143 16.27 8.68 1.86
CA LYS A 143 15.95 10.10 1.74
C LYS A 143 14.66 10.22 0.94
N TYR A 144 13.59 10.66 1.59
CA TYR A 144 12.28 10.79 0.96
C TYR A 144 11.88 12.26 0.84
N GLU A 145 12.41 12.94 -0.17
CA GLU A 145 12.12 14.36 -0.41
C GLU A 145 10.62 14.63 -0.57
N ARG A 146 9.89 13.69 -1.19
CA ARG A 146 8.45 13.79 -1.46
C ARG A 146 7.54 13.27 -0.34
N MET A 147 8.08 12.90 0.83
CA MET A 147 7.28 12.38 1.96
C MET A 147 6.28 13.42 2.51
N GLU A 148 6.58 14.71 2.35
CA GLU A 148 5.66 15.79 2.74
C GLU A 148 4.38 15.84 1.89
N LEU A 149 4.41 15.27 0.68
CA LEU A 149 3.25 15.19 -0.20
C LEU A 149 2.25 14.13 0.28
N VAL A 150 2.68 13.19 1.12
CA VAL A 150 1.86 12.10 1.64
C VAL A 150 1.05 12.59 2.84
N ASP A 151 -0.27 12.47 2.72
CA ASP A 151 -1.20 12.76 3.81
C ASP A 151 -0.94 11.80 4.99
N ARG A 152 -0.98 12.35 6.20
CA ARG A 152 -0.66 11.67 7.46
C ARG A 152 -1.59 12.01 8.61
N GLU A 153 -2.58 12.88 8.38
CA GLU A 153 -3.43 13.44 9.44
C GLU A 153 -4.21 12.35 10.19
N ASP A 154 -4.69 11.33 9.48
CA ASP A 154 -5.38 10.19 10.08
C ASP A 154 -4.48 9.34 10.98
N LEU A 155 -3.20 9.19 10.61
CA LEU A 155 -2.21 8.47 11.42
C LEU A 155 -1.82 9.26 12.67
N ASP A 156 -1.77 10.59 12.55
CA ASP A 156 -1.41 11.50 13.64
C ASP A 156 -2.55 11.78 14.62
N SER A 157 -3.80 11.57 14.18
CA SER A 157 -4.99 11.71 15.03
C SER A 157 -5.39 10.41 15.75
N ASP A 158 -4.99 9.24 15.24
CA ASP A 158 -5.34 7.96 15.85
C ASP A 158 -4.52 7.67 17.13
N PRO A 159 -5.16 7.53 18.32
CA PRO A 159 -4.45 7.31 19.58
C PRO A 159 -3.70 5.98 19.63
N VAL A 160 -4.18 4.93 18.95
CA VAL A 160 -3.51 3.63 18.89
C VAL A 160 -2.24 3.73 18.08
N VAL A 161 -2.31 4.39 16.92
CA VAL A 161 -1.14 4.62 16.05
C VAL A 161 -0.08 5.45 16.76
N ARG A 162 -0.48 6.52 17.45
CA ARG A 162 0.45 7.37 18.22
C ARG A 162 1.13 6.60 19.35
N PHE A 163 0.36 5.83 20.12
CA PHE A 163 0.89 5.01 21.20
C PHE A 163 1.89 3.99 20.65
N GLN A 164 1.49 3.26 19.62
CA GLN A 164 2.33 2.24 19.01
C GLN A 164 3.60 2.84 18.39
N HIS A 165 3.52 3.99 17.74
CA HIS A 165 4.68 4.68 17.19
C HIS A 165 5.67 5.11 18.28
N LYS A 166 5.17 5.69 19.38
CA LYS A 166 5.99 6.13 20.51
C LYS A 166 6.69 4.96 21.22
N HIS A 167 6.01 3.81 21.32
CA HIS A 167 6.49 2.62 22.05
C HIS A 167 6.87 1.47 21.11
N TYR A 168 7.18 1.75 19.85
CA TYR A 168 7.30 0.71 18.83
C TYR A 168 8.38 -0.32 19.15
N VAL A 169 9.59 0.12 19.54
CA VAL A 169 10.71 -0.77 19.84
C VAL A 169 10.38 -1.75 20.97
N PRO A 170 9.93 -1.33 22.17
CA PRO A 170 9.58 -2.27 23.23
C PRO A 170 8.40 -3.18 22.84
N LEU A 171 7.39 -2.67 22.10
CA LEU A 171 6.29 -3.51 21.61
C LEU A 171 6.79 -4.58 20.63
N ALA A 172 7.65 -4.23 19.69
CA ALA A 172 8.21 -5.16 18.73
C ALA A 172 9.07 -6.23 19.42
N LEU A 173 9.96 -5.83 20.33
CA LEU A 173 10.76 -6.76 21.13
C LEU A 173 9.89 -7.71 21.95
N PHE A 174 8.83 -7.18 22.57
CA PHE A 174 7.92 -7.99 23.36
C PHE A 174 7.13 -8.98 22.51
N PHE A 175 6.35 -8.51 21.54
CA PHE A 175 5.47 -9.36 20.74
C PHE A 175 6.23 -10.28 19.78
N GLY A 176 7.38 -9.84 19.28
CA GLY A 176 8.23 -10.66 18.46
C GLY A 176 9.00 -11.68 19.29
N PHE A 177 9.85 -11.25 20.23
CA PHE A 177 10.84 -12.15 20.84
C PHE A 177 10.40 -12.66 22.21
N VAL A 178 10.00 -11.78 23.11
CA VAL A 178 9.73 -12.16 24.51
C VAL A 178 8.50 -13.04 24.62
N LEU A 179 7.38 -12.64 24.01
CA LEU A 179 6.11 -13.34 24.13
C LEU A 179 6.16 -14.78 23.60
N PRO A 180 6.69 -15.07 22.39
CA PRO A 180 6.82 -16.45 21.95
C PRO A 180 7.72 -17.29 22.87
N THR A 181 8.83 -16.73 23.36
CA THR A 181 9.70 -17.41 24.34
C THR A 181 8.97 -17.75 25.63
N LEU A 182 8.17 -16.82 26.17
CA LEU A 182 7.36 -17.05 27.36
C LEU A 182 6.31 -18.14 27.11
N LEU A 183 5.63 -18.13 25.96
CA LEU A 183 4.67 -19.18 25.61
C LEU A 183 5.33 -20.56 25.51
N GLY A 184 6.58 -20.63 25.03
CA GLY A 184 7.37 -21.87 25.01
C GLY A 184 7.56 -22.53 26.38
N THR A 185 7.49 -21.76 27.47
CA THR A 185 7.59 -22.34 28.84
C THR A 185 6.41 -23.25 29.18
N LEU A 186 5.25 -23.08 28.54
CA LEU A 186 4.05 -23.89 28.79
C LEU A 186 4.23 -25.37 28.43
N TRP A 187 5.20 -25.67 27.55
CA TRP A 187 5.59 -27.05 27.19
C TRP A 187 7.10 -27.27 27.34
N ASN A 188 7.75 -26.50 28.22
CA ASN A 188 9.17 -26.63 28.58
C ASN A 188 10.16 -26.49 27.41
N ASP A 189 9.86 -25.65 26.40
CA ASP A 189 10.77 -25.32 25.30
C ASP A 189 10.84 -23.81 25.00
N PRO A 190 11.22 -22.96 25.97
CA PRO A 190 11.38 -21.53 25.74
C PRO A 190 12.47 -21.21 24.70
N SER A 191 13.55 -22.00 24.67
CA SER A 191 14.65 -21.78 23.72
C SER A 191 14.29 -22.13 22.29
N GLY A 192 13.56 -23.23 22.05
CA GLY A 192 13.06 -23.55 20.71
C GLY A 192 12.00 -22.55 20.28
N ALA A 193 11.15 -22.06 21.19
CA ALA A 193 10.19 -21.00 20.89
C ALA A 193 10.87 -19.66 20.55
N PHE A 194 12.01 -19.32 21.17
CA PHE A 194 12.81 -18.17 20.76
C PHE A 194 13.40 -18.35 19.35
N VAL A 195 13.97 -19.52 19.05
CA VAL A 195 14.55 -19.79 17.72
C VAL A 195 13.47 -19.80 16.65
N TRP A 196 12.42 -20.60 16.81
CA TRP A 196 11.40 -20.80 15.79
C TRP A 196 10.36 -19.68 15.78
N GLY A 197 9.69 -19.43 16.91
CA GLY A 197 8.66 -18.37 17.00
C GLY A 197 9.24 -16.96 17.06
N GLY A 198 10.48 -16.83 17.52
CA GLY A 198 11.20 -15.57 17.50
C GLY A 198 11.90 -15.34 16.15
N LEU A 199 13.01 -16.04 15.91
CA LEU A 199 13.89 -15.73 14.79
C LEU A 199 13.33 -16.22 13.44
N VAL A 200 13.00 -17.51 13.32
CA VAL A 200 12.57 -18.10 12.03
C VAL A 200 11.25 -17.51 11.53
N SER A 201 10.25 -17.34 12.40
CA SER A 201 9.00 -16.67 12.03
C SER A 201 9.25 -15.26 11.49
N ARG A 202 10.26 -14.54 11.99
CA ARG A 202 10.59 -13.20 11.47
C ARG A 202 11.09 -13.22 10.04
N LEU A 203 11.95 -14.18 9.71
CA LEU A 203 12.42 -14.38 8.34
C LEU A 203 11.24 -14.69 7.41
N ALA A 204 10.32 -15.57 7.83
CA ALA A 204 9.12 -15.88 7.06
C ALA A 204 8.25 -14.63 6.83
N ILE A 205 7.97 -13.85 7.88
CA ILE A 205 7.21 -12.59 7.79
C ILE A 205 7.87 -11.62 6.79
N TRP A 206 9.17 -11.38 6.96
CA TRP A 206 9.93 -10.43 6.12
C TRP A 206 9.94 -10.86 4.66
N HIS A 207 10.37 -12.09 4.36
CA HIS A 207 10.46 -12.54 2.98
C HIS A 207 9.09 -12.65 2.30
N CYS A 208 8.03 -13.03 3.01
CA CYS A 208 6.68 -12.99 2.44
C CYS A 208 6.25 -11.55 2.11
N THR A 209 6.51 -10.59 2.98
CA THR A 209 6.22 -9.18 2.68
C THR A 209 7.06 -8.68 1.50
N PHE A 210 8.35 -9.02 1.48
CA PHE A 210 9.28 -8.57 0.44
C PHE A 210 8.97 -9.16 -0.93
N LEU A 211 8.39 -10.36 -0.99
CA LEU A 211 7.88 -10.94 -2.24
C LEU A 211 6.82 -10.05 -2.91
N VAL A 212 6.02 -9.31 -2.12
CA VAL A 212 5.03 -8.35 -2.64
C VAL A 212 5.73 -7.20 -3.35
N ASN A 213 6.81 -6.67 -2.79
CA ASN A 213 7.57 -5.58 -3.42
C ASN A 213 8.41 -6.05 -4.62
N SER A 214 8.82 -7.33 -4.62
CA SER A 214 9.77 -7.86 -5.60
C SER A 214 9.12 -8.71 -6.66
N LEU A 215 8.72 -9.94 -6.33
CA LEU A 215 8.25 -10.91 -7.30
C LEU A 215 6.88 -10.52 -7.87
N ALA A 216 6.04 -9.86 -7.06
CA ALA A 216 4.77 -9.32 -7.53
C ALA A 216 4.92 -8.11 -8.45
N HIS A 217 6.13 -7.60 -8.67
CA HIS A 217 6.43 -6.60 -9.70
C HIS A 217 7.23 -7.17 -10.88
N TRP A 218 7.48 -8.47 -10.90
CA TRP A 218 8.36 -9.10 -11.89
C TRP A 218 7.66 -10.17 -12.72
N ASP A 219 6.84 -11.02 -12.09
CA ASP A 219 6.19 -12.15 -12.74
C ASP A 219 4.74 -12.30 -12.29
N GLY A 220 3.86 -12.65 -13.25
CA GLY A 220 2.43 -12.81 -13.04
C GLY A 220 1.55 -12.05 -14.03
N LEU A 221 0.25 -12.02 -13.76
CA LEU A 221 -0.79 -11.51 -14.64
C LEU A 221 -1.11 -10.04 -14.37
N GLN A 222 -1.46 -9.28 -15.41
CA GLN A 222 -1.90 -7.88 -15.32
C GLN A 222 -3.33 -7.67 -15.85
N PRO A 223 -4.36 -8.33 -15.26
CA PRO A 223 -5.72 -8.30 -15.82
C PRO A 223 -6.43 -6.95 -15.69
N TYR A 224 -5.92 -5.99 -14.91
CA TYR A 224 -6.59 -4.71 -14.63
C TYR A 224 -5.85 -3.49 -15.17
N SER A 225 -4.52 -3.44 -15.00
CA SER A 225 -3.72 -2.35 -15.54
C SER A 225 -2.27 -2.77 -15.78
N ASP A 226 -1.60 -2.04 -16.65
CA ASP A 226 -0.18 -2.18 -16.98
C ASP A 226 0.53 -0.82 -16.96
N GLU A 227 -0.04 0.13 -16.20
CA GLU A 227 0.54 1.45 -15.93
C GLU A 227 1.71 1.39 -14.95
N ASP A 228 1.75 0.34 -14.13
CA ASP A 228 2.86 -0.03 -13.26
C ASP A 228 3.23 -1.51 -13.50
N THR A 229 4.30 -1.96 -12.84
CA THR A 229 4.81 -3.32 -12.96
C THR A 229 4.09 -4.33 -12.05
N SER A 230 3.07 -3.93 -11.29
CA SER A 230 2.37 -4.82 -10.35
C SER A 230 1.64 -5.95 -11.08
N ARG A 231 1.77 -7.18 -10.56
CA ARG A 231 1.37 -8.45 -11.18
C ARG A 231 0.76 -9.39 -10.15
N GLY A 232 -0.29 -10.09 -10.56
CA GLY A 232 -0.97 -11.08 -9.73
C GLY A 232 -0.47 -12.51 -9.97
N ASN A 233 -0.22 -13.27 -8.92
CA ASN A 233 0.04 -14.72 -8.98
C ASN A 233 -0.54 -15.44 -7.75
N LEU A 234 -1.17 -16.60 -7.97
CA LEU A 234 -1.72 -17.45 -6.91
C LEU A 234 -0.64 -17.93 -5.92
N LEU A 235 0.56 -18.29 -6.41
CA LEU A 235 1.65 -18.73 -5.52
C LEU A 235 2.04 -17.62 -4.53
N LEU A 236 2.12 -16.39 -5.02
CA LEU A 236 2.35 -15.22 -4.17
C LEU A 236 1.21 -15.07 -3.17
N ALA A 237 -0.05 -15.16 -3.62
CA ALA A 237 -1.19 -14.99 -2.72
C ALA A 237 -1.18 -16.02 -1.58
N LEU A 238 -0.77 -17.26 -1.85
CA LEU A 238 -0.61 -18.31 -0.84
C LEU A 238 0.47 -17.97 0.19
N LEU A 239 1.62 -17.46 -0.26
CA LEU A 239 2.75 -17.12 0.61
C LEU A 239 2.52 -15.83 1.42
N THR A 240 1.75 -14.88 0.89
CA THR A 240 1.61 -13.52 1.44
C THR A 240 0.25 -13.24 2.07
N GLY A 241 -0.46 -14.28 2.53
CA GLY A 241 -1.73 -14.08 3.24
C GLY A 241 -2.83 -13.40 2.41
N GLY A 242 -2.73 -13.49 1.08
CA GLY A 242 -3.68 -12.90 0.12
C GLY A 242 -3.18 -11.72 -0.69
N GLU A 243 -2.02 -11.13 -0.36
CA GLU A 243 -1.52 -9.91 -1.01
C GLU A 243 -0.94 -10.15 -2.41
N GLY A 244 -0.86 -11.40 -2.87
CA GLY A 244 -0.30 -11.75 -4.18
C GLY A 244 -1.22 -11.49 -5.38
N SER A 245 -2.45 -11.02 -5.20
CA SER A 245 -3.27 -10.45 -6.29
C SER A 245 -2.82 -9.02 -6.63
N HIS A 246 -1.51 -8.80 -6.73
CA HIS A 246 -0.91 -7.47 -6.60
C HIS A 246 -1.23 -6.52 -7.75
N ASN A 247 -1.62 -7.00 -8.94
CA ASN A 247 -2.13 -6.11 -10.00
C ASN A 247 -3.38 -5.30 -9.57
N PHE A 248 -4.07 -5.75 -8.51
CA PHE A 248 -5.15 -5.02 -7.87
C PHE A 248 -4.69 -3.74 -7.15
N HIS A 249 -3.38 -3.47 -7.13
CA HIS A 249 -2.77 -2.17 -6.83
C HIS A 249 -3.43 -1.01 -7.63
N SER A 250 -4.01 -1.31 -8.80
CA SER A 250 -4.86 -0.40 -9.60
C SER A 250 -6.13 0.10 -8.89
N PHE A 251 -6.57 -0.61 -7.84
CA PHE A 251 -7.77 -0.31 -7.05
C PHE A 251 -7.44 -0.29 -5.54
N PRO A 252 -6.56 0.62 -5.10
CA PRO A 252 -5.93 0.53 -3.78
C PRO A 252 -6.92 0.70 -2.61
N HIS A 253 -8.09 1.30 -2.83
CA HIS A 253 -9.10 1.49 -1.78
C HIS A 253 -10.01 0.30 -1.56
N ASP A 254 -9.95 -0.73 -2.39
CA ASP A 254 -10.75 -1.91 -2.16
C ASP A 254 -10.24 -2.65 -0.90
N TRP A 255 -11.16 -3.07 -0.04
CA TRP A 255 -10.81 -3.79 1.19
C TRP A 255 -10.29 -5.22 0.93
N ARG A 256 -10.39 -5.69 -0.32
CA ARG A 256 -9.94 -7.01 -0.79
C ARG A 256 -8.66 -6.89 -1.60
N SER A 257 -7.84 -7.93 -1.57
CA SER A 257 -6.75 -8.14 -2.53
C SER A 257 -7.23 -9.09 -3.63
N GLY A 258 -7.96 -8.52 -4.59
CA GLY A 258 -8.63 -9.25 -5.67
C GLY A 258 -10.16 -9.36 -5.48
N PRO A 259 -10.95 -9.19 -6.54
CA PRO A 259 -12.39 -8.95 -6.41
C PRO A 259 -13.20 -10.23 -6.21
N HIS A 260 -12.69 -11.40 -6.61
CA HIS A 260 -13.45 -12.64 -6.59
C HIS A 260 -13.45 -13.26 -5.18
N ILE A 261 -14.57 -13.87 -4.77
CA ILE A 261 -14.67 -14.53 -3.46
C ILE A 261 -13.65 -15.67 -3.30
N TRP A 262 -13.43 -16.44 -4.38
CA TRP A 262 -12.44 -17.51 -4.49
C TRP A 262 -10.98 -17.06 -4.64
N ASN A 263 -10.70 -15.76 -4.82
CA ASN A 263 -9.30 -15.32 -4.73
C ASN A 263 -8.82 -15.59 -3.31
N TRP A 264 -7.73 -16.36 -3.19
CA TRP A 264 -7.11 -16.67 -1.91
C TRP A 264 -6.73 -15.38 -1.21
N ASP A 265 -7.49 -15.04 -0.17
CA ASP A 265 -7.31 -13.83 0.62
C ASP A 265 -7.89 -14.07 2.02
N PRO A 266 -7.12 -14.73 2.91
CA PRO A 266 -7.53 -14.94 4.29
C PRO A 266 -7.82 -13.62 5.03
N SER A 267 -7.10 -12.55 4.69
CA SER A 267 -7.32 -11.21 5.26
C SER A 267 -8.74 -10.69 4.95
N LYS A 268 -9.22 -10.87 3.71
CA LYS A 268 -10.61 -10.60 3.31
C LYS A 268 -11.60 -11.41 4.14
N TRP A 269 -11.36 -12.70 4.35
CA TRP A 269 -12.31 -13.52 5.12
C TRP A 269 -12.38 -13.09 6.59
N ILE A 270 -11.25 -12.75 7.20
CA ILE A 270 -11.19 -12.21 8.56
C ILE A 270 -11.93 -10.87 8.65
N ILE A 271 -11.70 -9.95 7.71
CA ILE A 271 -12.39 -8.65 7.64
C ILE A 271 -13.90 -8.85 7.50
N SER A 272 -14.37 -9.79 6.66
CA SER A 272 -15.79 -10.13 6.50
C SER A 272 -16.43 -10.59 7.81
N VAL A 273 -15.74 -11.45 8.57
CA VAL A 273 -16.22 -11.92 9.87
C VAL A 273 -16.26 -10.75 10.88
N LEU A 274 -15.23 -9.91 10.92
CA LEU A 274 -15.23 -8.72 11.78
C LEU A 274 -16.36 -7.75 11.42
N ASN A 275 -16.69 -7.62 10.12
CA ASN A 275 -17.78 -6.79 9.65
C ASN A 275 -19.15 -7.38 10.02
N SER A 276 -19.35 -8.71 9.91
CA SER A 276 -20.60 -9.35 10.33
C SER A 276 -20.84 -9.25 11.84
N LEU A 277 -19.77 -9.19 12.63
CA LEU A 277 -19.81 -8.90 14.08
C LEU A 277 -19.96 -7.40 14.40
N GLY A 278 -20.02 -6.53 13.39
CA GLY A 278 -20.09 -5.07 13.56
C GLY A 278 -18.84 -4.46 14.22
N LEU A 279 -17.69 -5.14 14.17
CA LEU A 279 -16.40 -4.66 14.67
C LEU A 279 -15.64 -3.83 13.64
N VAL A 280 -15.93 -4.08 12.36
CA VAL A 280 -15.48 -3.31 11.20
C VAL A 280 -16.71 -2.80 10.45
N THR A 281 -16.62 -1.60 9.85
CA THR A 281 -17.69 -0.99 9.06
C THR A 281 -17.14 -0.21 7.87
N GLY A 282 -18.02 0.16 6.92
CA GLY A 282 -17.67 1.04 5.81
C GLY A 282 -16.68 0.42 4.82
N LEU A 283 -16.84 -0.88 4.54
CA LEU A 283 -16.03 -1.60 3.54
C LEU A 283 -16.16 -0.91 2.17
N ARG A 284 -15.04 -0.41 1.64
CA ARG A 284 -14.95 0.23 0.33
C ARG A 284 -14.63 -0.82 -0.73
N SER A 285 -15.50 -0.99 -1.72
CA SER A 285 -15.28 -1.92 -2.83
C SER A 285 -15.28 -1.14 -4.15
N VAL A 286 -14.43 -1.56 -5.08
CA VAL A 286 -14.49 -1.09 -6.46
C VAL A 286 -15.81 -1.53 -7.11
N ARG A 287 -16.35 -0.70 -8.00
CA ARG A 287 -17.59 -1.02 -8.72
C ARG A 287 -17.32 -2.13 -9.74
N GLU A 288 -18.29 -3.01 -9.93
CA GLU A 288 -18.17 -4.10 -10.90
C GLU A 288 -17.97 -3.60 -12.34
N GLN A 289 -18.57 -2.45 -12.66
CA GLN A 289 -18.38 -1.80 -13.96
C GLN A 289 -16.92 -1.38 -14.17
N ASP A 290 -16.28 -0.74 -13.18
CA ASP A 290 -14.87 -0.31 -13.28
C ASP A 290 -13.93 -1.52 -13.47
N LEU A 291 -14.24 -2.65 -12.82
CA LEU A 291 -13.50 -3.90 -12.99
C LEU A 291 -13.66 -4.50 -14.39
N LYS A 292 -14.90 -4.51 -14.88
CA LYS A 292 -15.22 -5.05 -16.21
C LYS A 292 -14.52 -4.23 -17.29
N GLU A 293 -14.64 -2.90 -17.22
CA GLU A 293 -14.00 -1.99 -18.18
C GLU A 293 -12.48 -2.11 -18.16
N ALA A 294 -11.85 -2.25 -16.98
CA ALA A 294 -10.41 -2.46 -16.87
C ALA A 294 -9.97 -3.76 -17.55
N LYS A 295 -10.68 -4.87 -17.31
CA LYS A 295 -10.40 -6.16 -17.97
C LYS A 295 -10.63 -6.12 -19.48
N GLU A 296 -11.72 -5.49 -19.92
CA GLU A 296 -12.03 -5.33 -21.34
C GLU A 296 -10.96 -4.50 -22.04
N TYR A 297 -10.49 -3.42 -21.42
CA TYR A 297 -9.39 -2.62 -21.92
C TYR A 297 -8.10 -3.44 -22.05
N MET A 298 -7.72 -4.19 -21.01
CA MET A 298 -6.51 -5.02 -21.05
C MET A 298 -6.60 -6.12 -22.11
N CYS A 299 -7.74 -6.80 -22.19
CA CYS A 299 -8.00 -7.82 -23.23
C CYS A 299 -7.94 -7.23 -24.64
N PHE A 300 -8.56 -6.07 -24.87
CA PHE A 300 -8.48 -5.36 -26.15
C PHE A 300 -7.04 -4.96 -26.47
N LYS A 301 -6.31 -4.43 -25.48
CA LYS A 301 -4.91 -4.00 -25.65
C LYS A 301 -4.00 -5.15 -26.05
N GLU A 302 -4.17 -6.32 -25.43
CA GLU A 302 -3.40 -7.52 -25.74
C GLU A 302 -3.68 -8.07 -27.14
N THR A 303 -4.92 -7.93 -27.62
CA THR A 303 -5.37 -8.50 -28.89
C THR A 303 -5.23 -7.55 -30.09
N HIS A 304 -5.44 -6.25 -29.88
CA HIS A 304 -5.54 -5.23 -30.95
C HIS A 304 -4.55 -4.06 -30.76
N GLY A 305 -3.75 -4.05 -29.69
CA GLY A 305 -2.87 -2.93 -29.35
C GLY A 305 -3.61 -1.82 -28.60
N VAL A 306 -2.90 -0.72 -28.30
CA VAL A 306 -3.44 0.37 -27.46
C VAL A 306 -4.71 0.96 -28.09
N PRO A 307 -5.88 0.88 -27.43
CA PRO A 307 -7.09 1.47 -27.98
C PRO A 307 -6.97 2.99 -28.06
N PRO A 308 -7.68 3.64 -29.00
CA PRO A 308 -7.69 5.08 -29.09
C PRO A 308 -8.21 5.72 -27.79
N PRO A 309 -7.78 6.94 -27.45
CA PRO A 309 -8.29 7.67 -26.29
C PRO A 309 -9.82 7.76 -26.34
N VAL A 310 -10.48 7.43 -25.23
CA VAL A 310 -11.95 7.38 -25.13
C VAL A 310 -12.58 8.78 -25.24
N ASP A 311 -11.81 9.84 -24.98
CA ASP A 311 -12.34 11.20 -24.73
C ASP A 311 -11.90 12.24 -25.78
N ASN A 312 -11.99 11.90 -27.07
CA ASN A 312 -11.83 12.86 -28.17
C ASN A 312 -13.17 13.45 -28.67
N ALA A 313 -14.29 13.14 -28.02
CA ALA A 313 -15.57 13.76 -28.38
C ALA A 313 -15.52 15.25 -28.01
N PRO A 314 -15.81 16.19 -28.94
CA PRO A 314 -15.84 17.61 -28.63
C PRO A 314 -16.80 17.88 -27.47
N TRP A 315 -16.35 18.63 -26.45
CA TRP A 315 -17.21 19.04 -25.35
C TRP A 315 -18.41 19.83 -25.89
N ALA A 316 -19.62 19.29 -25.69
CA ALA A 316 -20.87 19.90 -26.13
C ALA A 316 -21.59 20.70 -25.04
N GLY A 317 -21.01 20.77 -23.83
CA GLY A 317 -21.61 21.45 -22.68
C GLY A 317 -21.20 22.92 -22.57
N GLU A 318 -21.38 23.50 -21.38
CA GLU A 318 -21.13 24.91 -21.13
C GLU A 318 -19.64 25.29 -21.22
N VAL A 319 -19.37 26.53 -21.60
CA VAL A 319 -18.03 27.13 -21.64
C VAL A 319 -18.01 28.29 -20.64
N TRP A 320 -17.14 28.22 -19.65
CA TRP A 320 -17.04 29.19 -18.57
C TRP A 320 -15.70 29.93 -18.62
N ALA A 321 -15.73 31.23 -18.33
CA ALA A 321 -14.57 31.94 -17.81
C ALA A 321 -14.65 31.98 -16.28
N LEU A 322 -13.62 32.53 -15.63
CA LEU A 322 -13.57 32.62 -14.16
C LEU A 322 -14.80 33.29 -13.51
N PRO A 323 -15.39 34.37 -14.07
CA PRO A 323 -16.59 34.96 -13.49
C PRO A 323 -17.78 34.00 -13.41
N GLN A 324 -18.05 33.21 -14.45
CA GLN A 324 -19.14 32.22 -14.43
C GLN A 324 -18.87 31.12 -13.38
N ALA A 325 -17.62 30.66 -13.27
CA ALA A 325 -17.25 29.71 -12.23
C ALA A 325 -17.48 30.28 -10.81
N TYR A 326 -17.20 31.56 -10.59
CA TYR A 326 -17.47 32.22 -9.31
C TYR A 326 -18.98 32.34 -9.02
N GLU A 327 -19.81 32.61 -10.02
CA GLU A 327 -21.27 32.61 -9.86
C GLU A 327 -21.79 31.23 -9.48
N TYR A 328 -21.28 30.17 -10.14
CA TYR A 328 -21.61 28.79 -9.79
C TYR A 328 -21.25 28.48 -8.33
N ILE A 329 -20.03 28.80 -7.89
CA ILE A 329 -19.56 28.56 -6.51
C ILE A 329 -20.36 29.38 -5.50
N LYS A 330 -20.73 30.63 -5.82
CA LYS A 330 -21.61 31.44 -4.96
C LYS A 330 -23.01 30.84 -4.85
N SER A 331 -23.53 30.25 -5.92
CA SER A 331 -24.85 29.58 -5.93
C SER A 331 -24.86 28.30 -5.10
N LYS A 332 -23.69 27.67 -4.90
CA LYS A 332 -23.51 26.42 -4.14
C LYS A 332 -22.42 26.56 -3.06
N PRO A 333 -22.70 27.24 -1.93
CA PRO A 333 -21.73 27.41 -0.86
C PRO A 333 -21.16 26.06 -0.38
N GLY A 334 -19.83 25.95 -0.34
CA GLY A 334 -19.14 24.72 0.04
C GLY A 334 -18.79 23.80 -1.13
N SER A 335 -19.13 24.16 -2.38
CA SER A 335 -18.70 23.42 -3.56
C SER A 335 -17.17 23.39 -3.67
N CYS A 336 -16.63 22.26 -4.10
CA CYS A 336 -15.20 22.11 -4.41
C CYS A 336 -15.03 21.98 -5.93
N VAL A 337 -14.80 23.11 -6.60
CA VAL A 337 -14.59 23.15 -8.06
C VAL A 337 -13.10 23.28 -8.33
N VAL A 338 -12.54 22.41 -9.16
CA VAL A 338 -11.12 22.43 -9.55
C VAL A 338 -10.97 22.58 -11.06
N VAL A 339 -9.83 23.10 -11.52
CA VAL A 339 -9.49 23.17 -12.95
C VAL A 339 -8.39 22.17 -13.27
N ILE A 340 -8.66 21.26 -14.22
CA ILE A 340 -7.71 20.24 -14.72
C ILE A 340 -7.84 20.20 -16.25
N GLU A 341 -6.72 20.21 -16.97
CA GLU A 341 -6.68 20.05 -18.44
C GLU A 341 -7.71 20.94 -19.19
N ASP A 342 -7.82 22.22 -18.84
CA ASP A 342 -8.77 23.20 -19.40
C ASP A 342 -10.27 22.89 -19.15
N TYR A 343 -10.61 22.12 -18.13
CA TYR A 343 -11.99 21.89 -17.70
C TYR A 343 -12.22 22.18 -16.23
N PHE A 344 -13.42 22.66 -15.90
CA PHE A 344 -13.91 22.73 -14.53
C PHE A 344 -14.55 21.40 -14.12
N PHE A 345 -14.24 20.94 -12.91
CA PHE A 345 -14.81 19.74 -12.30
C PHE A 345 -15.42 20.04 -10.94
N ASP A 346 -16.67 19.65 -10.71
CA ASP A 346 -17.31 19.71 -9.39
C ASP A 346 -17.06 18.42 -8.60
N LEU A 347 -16.10 18.47 -7.69
CA LEU A 347 -15.69 17.32 -6.88
C LEU A 347 -16.37 17.29 -5.49
N THR A 348 -17.41 18.09 -5.28
CA THR A 348 -18.05 18.25 -3.96
C THR A 348 -18.52 16.92 -3.37
N THR A 349 -19.15 16.08 -4.18
CA THR A 349 -19.64 14.75 -3.76
C THR A 349 -18.52 13.73 -3.59
N TYR A 350 -17.36 13.96 -4.23
CA TYR A 350 -16.21 13.05 -4.21
C TYR A 350 -15.23 13.35 -3.06
N LEU A 351 -15.35 14.48 -2.37
CA LEU A 351 -14.46 14.89 -1.28
C LEU A 351 -14.21 13.80 -0.23
N ALA A 352 -15.26 13.10 0.19
CA ALA A 352 -15.18 12.07 1.24
C ALA A 352 -14.59 10.74 0.73
N GLU A 353 -14.62 10.52 -0.58
CA GLU A 353 -14.11 9.32 -1.23
C GLU A 353 -12.67 9.50 -1.72
N HIS A 354 -12.23 10.74 -1.94
CA HIS A 354 -10.93 11.04 -2.54
C HIS A 354 -9.75 10.40 -1.76
N PRO A 355 -8.94 9.57 -2.44
CA PRO A 355 -7.77 8.89 -1.87
C PRO A 355 -6.84 9.78 -1.06
N GLY A 356 -6.47 10.93 -1.63
CA GLY A 356 -5.54 11.90 -1.04
C GLY A 356 -6.18 12.80 0.02
N GLY A 357 -7.42 12.54 0.42
CA GLY A 357 -8.16 13.33 1.39
C GLY A 357 -8.82 14.59 0.81
N ALA A 358 -9.80 15.11 1.53
CA ALA A 358 -10.58 16.29 1.13
C ALA A 358 -9.78 17.60 1.21
N ALA A 359 -8.82 17.69 2.14
CA ALA A 359 -7.98 18.87 2.32
C ALA A 359 -7.16 19.18 1.06
N LEU A 360 -6.65 18.14 0.38
CA LEU A 360 -5.89 18.29 -0.86
C LEU A 360 -6.76 18.88 -1.97
N LEU A 361 -7.98 18.37 -2.18
CA LEU A 361 -8.90 18.90 -3.18
C LEU A 361 -9.28 20.35 -2.88
N ARG A 362 -9.57 20.67 -1.61
CA ARG A 362 -9.89 22.04 -1.17
C ARG A 362 -8.74 23.03 -1.36
N LYS A 363 -7.49 22.56 -1.36
CA LYS A 363 -6.31 23.39 -1.65
C LYS A 363 -6.32 23.89 -3.10
N TYR A 364 -6.73 23.04 -4.04
CA TYR A 364 -6.82 23.35 -5.47
C TYR A 364 -8.20 23.89 -5.89
N SER A 365 -9.14 24.00 -4.95
CA SER A 365 -10.47 24.52 -5.25
C SER A 365 -10.37 25.98 -5.67
N VAL A 366 -11.04 26.32 -6.78
CA VAL A 366 -11.28 27.69 -7.24
C VAL A 366 -11.96 28.46 -6.11
N LYS A 367 -11.45 29.66 -5.82
CA LYS A 367 -11.98 30.55 -4.79
C LYS A 367 -12.17 31.94 -5.36
N PRO A 368 -13.30 32.61 -5.06
CA PRO A 368 -13.45 34.02 -5.38
C PRO A 368 -12.31 34.84 -4.77
N GLN A 369 -11.80 35.81 -5.53
CA GLN A 369 -10.73 36.74 -5.10
C GLN A 369 -9.37 36.10 -4.76
N GLN A 370 -9.10 34.87 -5.19
CA GLN A 370 -7.77 34.26 -5.14
C GLN A 370 -7.33 33.88 -6.55
N ASP A 371 -6.01 33.84 -6.77
CA ASP A 371 -5.47 33.39 -8.05
C ASP A 371 -5.88 31.93 -8.31
N LEU A 372 -6.19 31.64 -9.57
CA LEU A 372 -6.49 30.28 -10.00
C LEU A 372 -5.24 29.41 -9.85
N ILE A 373 -5.35 28.32 -9.09
CA ILE A 373 -4.34 27.27 -9.03
C ILE A 373 -4.84 26.10 -9.87
N GLU A 374 -4.34 25.97 -11.11
CA GLU A 374 -4.64 24.81 -11.94
C GLU A 374 -4.07 23.54 -11.31
N ALA A 375 -4.90 22.50 -11.25
CA ALA A 375 -4.55 21.22 -10.66
C ALA A 375 -3.95 20.23 -11.68
N SER A 376 -3.83 20.60 -12.96
CA SER A 376 -3.30 19.74 -14.03
C SER A 376 -1.93 19.14 -13.67
N TRP A 377 -0.96 19.98 -13.28
CA TRP A 377 0.36 19.49 -12.82
C TRP A 377 0.25 18.50 -11.65
N ALA A 378 -0.64 18.77 -10.70
CA ALA A 378 -0.84 17.89 -9.55
C ALA A 378 -1.48 16.55 -9.96
N PHE A 379 -2.37 16.58 -10.95
CA PHE A 379 -3.09 15.43 -11.45
C PHE A 379 -2.24 14.55 -12.39
N ASP A 380 -1.27 15.17 -13.09
CA ASP A 380 -0.43 14.56 -14.13
C ASP A 380 1.00 14.29 -13.64
N GLY A 381 1.14 13.68 -12.46
CA GLY A 381 2.43 13.16 -11.97
C GLY A 381 3.29 14.15 -11.18
N GLY A 382 2.91 15.43 -11.10
CA GLY A 382 3.56 16.39 -10.21
C GLY A 382 3.27 16.09 -8.74
N LEU A 383 1.99 15.85 -8.41
CA LEU A 383 1.59 15.31 -7.13
C LEU A 383 1.36 13.81 -7.23
N ASN A 384 0.41 13.35 -8.05
CA ASN A 384 0.09 11.94 -8.22
C ASN A 384 -0.10 11.67 -9.70
N ASN A 385 0.40 10.55 -10.23
CA ASN A 385 0.10 10.18 -11.62
C ASN A 385 -1.17 9.33 -11.62
N HIS A 386 -2.32 9.97 -11.88
CA HIS A 386 -3.61 9.29 -11.76
C HIS A 386 -3.76 8.21 -12.84
N SER A 387 -4.22 7.04 -12.40
CA SER A 387 -4.48 5.88 -13.26
C SER A 387 -5.54 6.18 -14.33
N ARG A 388 -5.54 5.38 -15.41
CA ARG A 388 -6.58 5.38 -16.45
C ARG A 388 -7.99 5.33 -15.87
N SER A 389 -8.21 4.51 -14.84
CA SER A 389 -9.52 4.40 -14.19
C SER A 389 -9.92 5.69 -13.46
N ALA A 390 -8.98 6.35 -12.76
CA ALA A 390 -9.21 7.63 -12.13
C ALA A 390 -9.49 8.74 -13.17
N ARG A 391 -8.73 8.79 -14.27
CA ARG A 391 -8.93 9.74 -15.37
C ARG A 391 -10.31 9.60 -16.01
N ARG A 392 -10.74 8.37 -16.30
CA ARG A 392 -12.10 8.11 -16.81
C ARG A 392 -13.18 8.52 -15.82
N ARG A 393 -13.00 8.20 -14.53
CA ARG A 393 -13.98 8.57 -13.50
C ARG A 393 -14.10 10.09 -13.36
N MET A 394 -13.00 10.83 -13.55
CA MET A 394 -12.97 12.29 -13.50
C MET A 394 -13.96 12.93 -14.49
N VAL A 395 -14.13 12.34 -15.68
CA VAL A 395 -15.04 12.85 -16.73
C VAL A 395 -16.47 13.04 -16.22
N ASN A 396 -16.93 12.18 -15.30
CA ASN A 396 -18.28 12.27 -14.72
C ASN A 396 -18.51 13.51 -13.83
N PHE A 397 -17.43 14.19 -13.42
CA PHE A 397 -17.49 15.41 -12.62
C PHE A 397 -17.30 16.69 -13.45
N ARG A 398 -17.08 16.56 -14.77
CA ARG A 398 -16.86 17.68 -15.68
C ARG A 398 -18.15 18.49 -15.79
N ILE A 399 -18.06 19.81 -15.54
CA ILE A 399 -19.23 20.71 -15.58
C ILE A 399 -19.14 21.76 -16.69
N ALA A 400 -17.93 22.20 -17.06
CA ALA A 400 -17.71 23.20 -18.10
C ALA A 400 -16.30 23.14 -18.67
N CYS A 401 -16.13 23.61 -19.91
CA CYS A 401 -14.83 23.89 -20.52
C CYS A 401 -14.33 25.27 -20.07
N PHE A 402 -13.04 25.40 -19.77
CA PHE A 402 -12.42 26.64 -19.33
C PHE A 402 -11.97 27.47 -20.52
N LYS A 403 -12.59 28.64 -20.68
CA LYS A 403 -12.14 29.69 -21.59
C LYS A 403 -11.24 30.65 -20.82
N ARG A 404 -9.94 30.59 -21.17
CA ARG A 404 -8.88 31.42 -20.59
C ARG A 404 -9.09 32.91 -20.85
#